data_AF-A0A4U6X1Z4-F1
#
_entry.id   AF-A0A4U6X1Z4-F1
#
_cell.length_a   1.000
_cell.length_b   1.000
_cell.length_c   1.000
_cell.angle_alpha   90.00
_cell.angle_beta   90.00
_cell.angle_gamma   90.00
#
_symmetry.space_group_name_H-M   'P 1'
#
loop_
_entity.id
_entity.type
_entity.pdbx_description
1 polymer ?
#
loop_
_entity_poly.entity_id
_entity_poly.type
_entity_poly.pdbx_seq_one_letter_code
_entity_poly.pdbx_strand_id
1 'polypeptide(L)'
;MLDSVLDFDPAASAIPKQTGDDLLEVIWKMGYRVVSILETHVHADHLTAAKYLQSRLREAQAGATLDICIGGRIKLLFICRRATLLAIWANVFAGDSLFDHDDRTGHNYPPAGRGPVAATDIARQKTENKHLAQSATEDDFVKWREGRGSGLGEPRFMHWALQFNIRAGNMLGLNKNRHRLLHVPVRISGATW
;
A
#
# COMPACT_ATOMS: atom_id res chain seq x y z
N MET A 1 -5.67 1.68 10.34
CA MET A 1 -4.80 2.40 9.38
C MET A 1 -4.73 1.61 8.09
N LEU A 2 -4.54 2.29 6.96
CA LEU A 2 -4.51 1.68 5.62
C LEU A 2 -3.26 2.16 4.86
N ASP A 3 -2.56 1.26 4.16
CA ASP A 3 -1.46 1.52 3.20
C ASP A 3 -0.44 2.56 3.69
N SER A 4 0.08 2.33 4.89
CA SER A 4 1.01 3.27 5.54
C SER A 4 2.40 3.22 4.89
N VAL A 5 3.03 4.38 4.71
CA VAL A 5 4.33 4.51 4.02
C VAL A 5 5.48 4.72 5.01
N LEU A 6 6.60 4.05 4.75
CA LEU A 6 7.89 4.29 5.38
C LEU A 6 8.87 4.86 4.34
N ASP A 7 9.64 5.85 4.75
CA ASP A 7 10.60 6.50 3.85
C ASP A 7 11.76 5.55 3.50
N PHE A 8 12.25 5.65 2.27
CA PHE A 8 13.41 4.87 1.82
C PHE A 8 14.28 5.70 0.88
N ASP A 9 15.56 5.82 1.25
CA ASP A 9 16.60 6.42 0.42
C ASP A 9 17.60 5.34 -0.01
N PRO A 10 17.52 4.86 -1.27
CA PRO A 10 18.47 3.90 -1.80
C PRO A 10 19.90 4.43 -1.86
N ALA A 11 20.11 5.74 -2.06
CA ALA A 11 21.43 6.33 -2.19
C ALA A 11 22.15 6.38 -0.84
N ALA A 12 21.43 6.74 0.23
CA ALA A 12 21.93 6.72 1.59
C ALA A 12 21.86 5.34 2.27
N SER A 13 21.25 4.34 1.62
CA SER A 13 20.91 3.04 2.23
C SER A 13 20.17 3.20 3.57
N ALA A 14 19.26 4.17 3.63
CA ALA A 14 18.60 4.59 4.85
C ALA A 14 17.08 4.37 4.76
N ILE A 15 16.48 4.10 5.92
CA ILE A 15 15.03 4.02 6.11
C ILE A 15 14.65 5.07 7.16
N PRO A 16 14.50 6.35 6.76
CA PRO A 16 13.98 7.38 7.64
C PRO A 16 12.58 7.01 8.16
N LYS A 17 12.20 7.61 9.28
CA LYS A 17 10.93 7.31 9.96
C LYS A 17 9.94 8.47 9.93
N GLN A 18 10.29 9.57 9.26
CA GLN A 18 9.57 10.83 9.33
C GLN A 18 8.10 10.68 8.93
N THR A 19 7.81 10.08 7.77
CA THR A 19 6.42 9.86 7.32
C THR A 19 5.62 9.00 8.30
N GLY A 20 6.26 8.01 8.91
CA GLY A 20 5.64 7.18 9.94
C GLY A 20 5.39 7.94 11.24
N ASP A 21 6.30 8.83 11.63
CA ASP A 21 6.20 9.67 12.82
C ASP A 21 5.12 10.74 12.67
N ASP A 22 5.02 11.38 11.51
CA ASP A 22 3.97 12.36 11.19
C ASP A 22 2.58 11.73 11.33
N LEU A 23 2.44 10.47 10.91
CA LEU A 23 1.19 9.73 11.04
C LEU A 23 0.86 9.37 12.49
N LEU A 24 1.86 9.03 13.31
CA LEU A 24 1.69 8.84 14.74
C LEU A 24 1.28 10.14 15.45
N GLU A 25 1.87 11.28 15.05
CA GLU A 25 1.52 12.59 15.58
C GLU A 25 0.04 12.90 15.35
N VAL A 26 -0.48 12.66 14.14
CA VAL A 26 -1.90 12.82 13.84
C VAL A 26 -2.76 11.92 14.74
N ILE A 27 -2.38 10.65 14.90
CA ILE A 27 -3.11 9.70 15.76
C ILE A 27 -3.18 10.20 17.20
N TRP A 28 -2.06 10.66 17.76
CA TRP A 28 -1.99 11.16 19.13
C TRP A 28 -2.75 12.47 19.30
N LYS A 29 -2.56 13.42 18.39
CA LYS A 29 -3.22 14.73 18.42
C LYS A 29 -4.74 14.60 18.36
N MET A 30 -5.24 13.64 17.59
CA MET A 30 -6.67 13.38 17.46
C MET A 30 -7.22 12.43 18.52
N GLY A 31 -6.38 11.89 19.41
CA GLY A 31 -6.80 10.93 20.43
C GLY A 31 -7.32 9.60 19.85
N TYR A 32 -6.86 9.22 18.66
CA TYR A 32 -7.35 8.01 17.99
C TYR A 32 -6.72 6.76 18.59
N ARG A 33 -7.58 5.75 18.82
CA ARG A 33 -7.14 4.40 19.15
C ARG A 33 -7.11 3.55 17.89
N VAL A 34 -5.91 3.17 17.46
CA VAL A 34 -5.74 2.26 16.34
C VAL A 34 -6.05 0.84 16.79
N VAL A 35 -6.91 0.14 16.04
CA VAL A 35 -7.32 -1.25 16.34
C VAL A 35 -6.76 -2.27 15.36
N SER A 36 -6.36 -1.83 14.18
CA SER A 36 -5.82 -2.67 13.11
C SER A 36 -4.97 -1.86 12.13
N ILE A 37 -4.03 -2.54 11.49
CA ILE A 37 -3.18 -2.03 10.40
C ILE A 37 -3.48 -2.90 9.17
N LEU A 38 -3.91 -2.26 8.09
CA LEU A 38 -4.39 -2.91 6.88
C LEU A 38 -3.53 -2.49 5.70
N GLU A 39 -3.13 -3.46 4.89
CA GLU A 39 -2.39 -3.27 3.63
C GLU A 39 -3.24 -3.86 2.51
N THR A 40 -3.71 -3.03 1.58
CA THR A 40 -4.61 -3.45 0.49
C THR A 40 -3.97 -4.55 -0.35
N HIS A 41 -2.65 -4.49 -0.54
CA HIS A 41 -1.85 -5.49 -1.24
C HIS A 41 -0.38 -5.41 -0.80
N VAL A 42 0.47 -6.25 -1.38
CA VAL A 42 1.92 -6.11 -1.22
C VAL A 42 2.39 -5.03 -2.20
N HIS A 43 2.77 -3.87 -1.66
CA HIS A 43 3.21 -2.73 -2.48
C HIS A 43 4.57 -2.98 -3.11
N ALA A 44 4.75 -2.53 -4.35
CA ALA A 44 6.01 -2.63 -5.11
C ALA A 44 6.70 -1.26 -5.28
N ASP A 45 6.04 -0.20 -4.87
CA ASP A 45 6.38 1.17 -5.17
C ASP A 45 6.82 1.96 -3.91
N HIS A 46 6.60 1.42 -2.71
CA HIS A 46 7.03 1.99 -1.44
C HIS A 46 7.24 0.92 -0.37
N LEU A 47 7.90 1.25 0.74
CA LEU A 47 8.01 0.38 1.92
C LEU A 47 6.83 0.62 2.86
N THR A 48 6.20 -0.44 3.36
CA THR A 48 5.11 -0.30 4.36
C THR A 48 5.63 0.13 5.72
N ALA A 49 4.98 1.09 6.38
CA ALA A 49 5.25 1.42 7.78
C ALA A 49 4.55 0.49 8.80
N ALA A 50 3.84 -0.55 8.35
CA ALA A 50 2.96 -1.35 9.20
C ALA A 50 3.65 -1.88 10.46
N LYS A 51 4.84 -2.49 10.32
CA LYS A 51 5.57 -3.04 11.47
C LYS A 51 6.11 -1.95 12.40
N TYR A 52 6.59 -0.85 11.83
CA TYR A 52 7.08 0.30 12.59
C TYR A 52 5.96 0.85 13.47
N LEU A 53 4.82 1.18 12.86
CA LEU A 53 3.64 1.70 13.54
C LEU A 53 3.09 0.71 14.56
N GLN A 54 3.05 -0.60 14.23
CA GLN A 54 2.63 -1.64 15.18
C GLN A 54 3.46 -1.60 16.47
N SER A 55 4.78 -1.43 16.37
CA SER A 55 5.67 -1.36 17.55
C SER A 55 5.35 -0.12 18.38
N ARG A 56 5.31 1.06 17.75
CA ARG A 56 5.08 2.34 18.42
C ARG A 56 3.70 2.43 19.06
N LEU A 57 2.68 1.93 18.38
CA LEU A 57 1.32 1.88 18.90
C LEU A 57 1.15 0.83 20.01
N ARG A 58 1.89 -0.28 19.99
CA ARG A 58 1.90 -1.23 21.12
C ARG A 58 2.48 -0.60 22.38
N GLU A 59 3.56 0.16 22.25
CA GLU A 59 4.16 0.92 23.35
C GLU A 59 3.17 1.96 23.90
N ALA A 60 2.52 2.73 23.00
CA ALA A 60 1.62 3.81 23.40
C ALA A 60 0.24 3.33 23.91
N GLN A 61 -0.28 2.21 23.40
CA GLN A 61 -1.63 1.70 23.73
C GLN A 61 -1.58 0.49 24.68
N ALA A 62 -0.67 0.50 25.65
CA ALA A 62 -0.57 -0.50 26.73
C ALA A 62 -0.54 -1.97 26.25
N GLY A 63 0.22 -2.25 25.18
CA GLY A 63 0.42 -3.62 24.69
C GLY A 63 -0.72 -4.17 23.82
N ALA A 64 -1.61 -3.31 23.30
CA ALA A 64 -2.71 -3.71 22.43
C ALA A 64 -2.27 -4.67 21.30
N THR A 65 -3.03 -5.76 21.11
CA THR A 65 -2.83 -6.69 20.00
C THR A 65 -3.34 -6.08 18.69
N LEU A 66 -2.41 -5.41 18.01
CA LEU A 66 -2.61 -4.85 16.68
C LEU A 66 -2.25 -5.91 15.63
N ASP A 67 -3.24 -6.30 14.83
CA ASP A 67 -3.06 -7.19 13.70
C ASP A 67 -2.61 -6.41 12.46
N ILE A 68 -1.67 -6.98 11.69
CA ILE A 68 -1.31 -6.50 10.35
C ILE A 68 -1.92 -7.46 9.34
N CYS A 69 -2.82 -6.95 8.50
CA CYS A 69 -3.52 -7.73 7.48
C CYS A 69 -3.15 -7.25 6.09
N ILE A 70 -2.81 -8.19 5.19
CA ILE A 70 -2.45 -7.90 3.80
C ILE A 70 -3.44 -8.58 2.87
N GLY A 71 -3.98 -7.85 1.89
CA GLY A 71 -4.84 -8.38 0.83
C GLY A 71 -6.04 -9.17 1.35
N GLY A 72 -6.23 -10.40 0.86
CA GLY A 72 -7.37 -11.25 1.23
C GLY A 72 -7.54 -11.52 2.73
N ARG A 73 -6.48 -11.38 3.55
CA ARG A 73 -6.56 -11.53 5.01
C ARG A 73 -7.29 -10.37 5.69
N ILE A 74 -7.45 -9.24 5.01
CA ILE A 74 -8.31 -8.15 5.45
C ILE A 74 -9.74 -8.68 5.64
N LYS A 75 -10.29 -9.42 4.65
CA LYS A 75 -11.64 -10.01 4.73
C LYS A 75 -11.80 -10.95 5.93
N LEU A 76 -10.75 -11.72 6.27
CA LEU A 76 -10.78 -12.65 7.41
C LEU A 76 -10.81 -11.93 8.77
N LEU A 77 -10.05 -10.84 8.92
CA LEU A 77 -10.06 -10.04 10.16
C LEU A 77 -11.47 -9.47 10.45
N PHE A 78 -12.19 -9.09 9.40
CA PHE A 78 -13.56 -8.60 9.50
C PHE A 78 -14.54 -9.70 9.93
N ILE A 79 -14.39 -10.92 9.43
CA ILE A 79 -15.21 -12.09 9.83
C ILE A 79 -14.96 -12.44 11.30
N CYS A 80 -13.69 -12.41 11.75
CA CYS A 80 -13.32 -12.87 13.09
C CYS A 80 -13.64 -11.87 14.24
N ARG A 81 -13.77 -10.56 13.96
CA ARG A 81 -14.00 -9.52 15.02
C ARG A 81 -15.46 -9.01 15.15
N ARG A 82 -16.41 -9.69 14.50
CA ARG A 82 -17.90 -9.76 14.61
C ARG A 82 -18.79 -8.63 15.19
N ALA A 83 -18.37 -7.40 15.48
CA ALA A 83 -19.34 -6.34 15.84
C ALA A 83 -18.97 -4.91 15.39
N THR A 84 -17.75 -4.43 15.64
CA THR A 84 -17.39 -3.01 15.37
C THR A 84 -16.72 -2.80 14.01
N LEU A 85 -15.99 -3.81 13.53
CA LEU A 85 -15.29 -3.75 12.24
C LEU A 85 -16.20 -4.09 11.05
N LEU A 86 -17.34 -4.76 11.27
CA LEU A 86 -18.31 -5.06 10.22
C LEU A 86 -18.93 -3.78 9.64
N ALA A 87 -19.06 -2.70 10.42
CA ALA A 87 -19.52 -1.40 9.94
C ALA A 87 -18.46 -0.66 9.10
N ILE A 88 -17.17 -0.86 9.40
CA ILE A 88 -16.06 -0.33 8.58
C ILE A 88 -15.94 -1.18 7.31
N TRP A 89 -16.14 -2.50 7.36
CA TRP A 89 -16.26 -3.33 6.16
C TRP A 89 -17.51 -2.93 5.35
N ALA A 90 -18.68 -2.75 5.97
CA ALA A 90 -19.91 -2.28 5.32
C ALA A 90 -19.76 -0.95 4.58
N ASN A 91 -18.93 -0.03 5.10
CA ASN A 91 -18.67 1.26 4.47
C ASN A 91 -17.41 1.30 3.58
N VAL A 92 -16.49 0.33 3.67
CA VAL A 92 -15.18 0.36 2.97
C VAL A 92 -14.90 -0.86 2.08
N PHE A 93 -15.52 -2.04 2.29
CA PHE A 93 -15.19 -3.29 1.56
C PHE A 93 -16.28 -4.41 1.41
N ALA A 94 -17.49 -4.30 2.00
CA ALA A 94 -18.55 -5.34 2.11
C ALA A 94 -19.83 -5.20 1.26
N GLY A 95 -19.83 -4.39 0.21
CA GLY A 95 -20.96 -4.34 -0.71
C GLY A 95 -20.55 -4.98 -2.01
N ASP A 96 -21.38 -5.88 -2.54
CA ASP A 96 -21.48 -6.09 -4.00
C ASP A 96 -21.91 -4.80 -4.75
N SER A 97 -21.93 -3.66 -4.05
CA SER A 97 -22.15 -2.30 -4.52
C SER A 97 -21.33 -1.27 -3.70
N LEU A 98 -20.12 -1.58 -3.24
CA LEU A 98 -19.31 -0.66 -2.41
C LEU A 98 -18.58 0.40 -3.22
N PHE A 99 -19.39 1.11 -3.98
CA PHE A 99 -18.98 1.95 -5.06
C PHE A 99 -20.18 2.81 -5.47
N ASP A 100 -20.98 3.32 -4.53
CA ASP A 100 -22.06 4.23 -4.91
C ASP A 100 -21.64 5.70 -4.88
N HIS A 101 -20.62 6.09 -4.09
CA HIS A 101 -20.26 7.52 -3.97
C HIS A 101 -18.77 7.90 -3.85
N ASP A 102 -17.83 7.05 -3.41
CA ASP A 102 -16.40 7.44 -3.32
C ASP A 102 -15.44 6.22 -3.41
N ASP A 103 -14.47 6.29 -4.31
CA ASP A 103 -13.37 5.37 -4.62
C ASP A 103 -12.07 6.04 -4.17
N ARG A 104 -11.40 5.44 -3.19
CA ARG A 104 -10.14 5.95 -2.65
C ARG A 104 -8.98 5.33 -3.40
N THR A 105 -8.26 6.17 -4.15
CA THR A 105 -7.15 5.71 -4.97
C THR A 105 -5.92 5.44 -4.12
N GLY A 106 -5.33 4.24 -4.23
CA GLY A 106 -4.05 3.93 -3.56
C GLY A 106 -2.91 4.86 -4.02
N HIS A 107 -2.97 5.34 -5.26
CA HIS A 107 -2.07 6.37 -5.79
C HIS A 107 -2.81 7.33 -6.71
N ASN A 108 -2.36 8.58 -6.76
CA ASN A 108 -2.80 9.54 -7.75
C ASN A 108 -1.59 10.23 -8.39
N TYR A 109 -1.41 10.00 -9.68
CA TYR A 109 -0.38 10.61 -10.52
C TYR A 109 -1.05 11.67 -11.42
N PRO A 110 -1.25 12.91 -10.94
CA PRO A 110 -2.01 13.91 -11.69
C PRO A 110 -1.23 14.39 -12.93
N PRO A 111 -1.93 14.71 -14.03
CA PRO A 111 -1.30 15.42 -15.13
C PRO A 111 -0.86 16.83 -14.70
N ALA A 112 0.04 17.44 -15.47
CA ALA A 112 0.55 18.77 -15.19
C ALA A 112 -0.60 19.78 -14.98
N GLY A 113 -0.49 20.59 -13.92
CA GLY A 113 -1.49 21.61 -13.58
C GLY A 113 -2.65 21.14 -12.69
N ARG A 114 -2.79 19.83 -12.42
CA ARG A 114 -3.79 19.32 -11.46
C ARG A 114 -3.13 18.95 -10.13
N GLY A 115 -3.74 19.35 -9.02
CA GLY A 115 -3.32 18.92 -7.68
C GLY A 115 -3.58 17.43 -7.41
N PRO A 116 -3.03 16.88 -6.31
CA PRO A 116 -3.33 15.53 -5.88
C PRO A 116 -4.79 15.41 -5.41
N VAL A 117 -5.43 14.29 -5.73
CA VAL A 117 -6.79 13.94 -5.33
C VAL A 117 -6.73 12.55 -4.69
N ALA A 118 -7.27 12.40 -3.49
CA ALA A 118 -7.20 11.15 -2.73
C ALA A 118 -8.44 10.25 -2.92
N ALA A 119 -9.50 10.77 -3.55
CA ALA A 119 -10.75 10.06 -3.74
C ALA A 119 -11.55 10.59 -4.94
N THR A 120 -12.40 9.75 -5.53
CA THR A 120 -13.23 10.03 -6.71
C THR A 120 -14.53 9.25 -6.63
N ASP A 121 -15.67 9.70 -7.13
CA ASP A 121 -16.88 8.88 -7.08
C ASP A 121 -16.96 7.83 -8.22
N ILE A 122 -17.85 6.85 -8.05
CA ILE A 122 -18.00 5.75 -9.01
C ILE A 122 -18.76 6.15 -10.25
N ALA A 123 -19.77 7.00 -10.12
CA ALA A 123 -20.47 7.50 -11.28
C ALA A 123 -19.47 8.14 -12.24
N ARG A 124 -18.54 8.94 -11.69
CA ARG A 124 -17.42 9.54 -12.39
C ARG A 124 -16.41 8.53 -12.93
N GLN A 125 -16.04 7.49 -12.18
CA GLN A 125 -15.19 6.43 -12.74
C GLN A 125 -15.86 5.71 -13.91
N LYS A 126 -17.17 5.46 -13.84
CA LYS A 126 -17.92 4.82 -14.93
C LYS A 126 -18.01 5.70 -16.18
N THR A 127 -18.10 7.02 -16.03
CA THR A 127 -18.29 7.95 -17.16
C THR A 127 -17.01 8.60 -17.67
N GLU A 128 -16.05 8.92 -16.79
CA GLU A 128 -14.86 9.72 -17.11
C GLU A 128 -13.54 8.93 -17.10
N ASN A 129 -13.53 7.65 -16.68
CA ASN A 129 -12.29 6.87 -16.66
C ASN A 129 -11.78 6.65 -18.08
N LYS A 130 -10.72 7.38 -18.45
CA LYS A 130 -10.10 7.33 -19.77
C LYS A 130 -9.63 5.94 -20.24
N HIS A 131 -9.58 4.94 -19.37
CA HIS A 131 -9.24 3.56 -19.75
C HIS A 131 -10.48 2.67 -19.81
N LEU A 132 -11.28 2.66 -18.74
CA LEU A 132 -12.46 1.80 -18.64
C LEU A 132 -13.66 2.32 -19.43
N ALA A 133 -13.96 3.61 -19.35
CA ALA A 133 -15.11 4.21 -20.06
C ALA A 133 -14.92 4.25 -21.58
N GLN A 134 -13.68 4.10 -22.06
CA GLN A 134 -13.35 4.03 -23.48
C GLN A 134 -13.29 2.60 -24.03
N SER A 135 -13.37 1.58 -23.16
CA SER A 135 -13.34 0.17 -23.57
C SER A 135 -14.77 -0.32 -23.78
N ALA A 136 -15.09 -0.74 -25.00
CA ALA A 136 -16.42 -1.25 -25.34
C ALA A 136 -16.68 -2.65 -24.76
N THR A 137 -15.62 -3.46 -24.61
CA THR A 137 -15.66 -4.83 -24.10
C THR A 137 -14.50 -5.12 -23.15
N GLU A 138 -14.59 -6.24 -22.42
CA GLU A 138 -13.50 -6.77 -21.60
C GLU A 138 -12.25 -7.07 -22.44
N ASP A 139 -12.43 -7.71 -23.60
CA ASP A 139 -11.34 -8.04 -24.53
C ASP A 139 -10.60 -6.80 -25.03
N ASP A 140 -11.33 -5.71 -25.31
CA ASP A 140 -10.73 -4.44 -25.73
C ASP A 140 -9.90 -3.82 -24.60
N PHE A 141 -10.41 -3.88 -23.37
CA PHE A 141 -9.68 -3.41 -22.20
C PHE A 141 -8.41 -4.24 -21.95
N VAL A 142 -8.49 -5.57 -22.04
CA VAL A 142 -7.34 -6.48 -21.86
C VAL A 142 -6.27 -6.17 -22.90
N LYS A 143 -6.62 -6.12 -24.19
CA LYS A 143 -5.68 -5.77 -25.27
C LYS A 143 -5.01 -4.42 -25.05
N TRP A 144 -5.80 -3.41 -24.70
CA TRP A 144 -5.27 -2.08 -24.39
C TRP A 144 -4.31 -2.12 -23.19
N ARG A 145 -4.67 -2.85 -22.13
CA ARG A 145 -3.90 -2.92 -20.88
C ARG A 145 -2.59 -3.66 -21.07
N GLU A 146 -2.59 -4.77 -21.82
CA GLU A 146 -1.41 -5.54 -22.18
C GLU A 146 -0.46 -4.71 -23.06
N GLY A 147 -1.00 -4.05 -24.09
CA GLY A 147 -0.23 -3.16 -24.96
C GLY A 147 0.46 -2.05 -24.16
N ARG A 148 -0.28 -1.36 -23.29
CA ARG A 148 0.29 -0.35 -22.40
C ARG A 148 1.32 -0.94 -21.42
N GLY A 149 1.02 -2.10 -20.85
CA GLY A 149 1.88 -2.79 -19.87
C GLY A 149 3.25 -3.09 -20.43
N SER A 150 3.33 -3.54 -21.69
CA SER A 150 4.60 -3.83 -22.37
C SER A 150 5.55 -2.64 -22.51
N GLY A 151 5.00 -1.42 -22.54
CA GLY A 151 5.77 -0.18 -22.69
C GLY A 151 6.15 0.50 -21.37
N LEU A 152 5.69 -0.01 -20.22
CA LEU A 152 6.00 0.59 -18.93
C LEU A 152 7.29 0.01 -18.35
N GLY A 153 8.13 0.90 -17.82
CA GLY A 153 9.30 0.50 -17.04
C GLY A 153 8.91 -0.15 -15.71
N GLU A 154 9.83 -0.92 -15.16
CA GLU A 154 9.71 -1.49 -13.83
C GLU A 154 9.58 -0.39 -12.76
N PRO A 155 8.71 -0.54 -11.74
CA PRO A 155 8.62 0.42 -10.64
C PRO A 155 9.97 0.63 -9.97
N ARG A 156 10.33 1.89 -9.72
CA ARG A 156 11.64 2.27 -9.18
C ARG A 156 12.01 1.48 -7.93
N PHE A 157 11.06 1.23 -7.03
CA PHE A 157 11.35 0.58 -5.74
C PHE A 157 11.04 -0.92 -5.68
N MET A 158 10.69 -1.56 -6.81
CA MET A 158 10.15 -2.93 -6.83
C MET A 158 10.99 -3.93 -6.06
N HIS A 159 12.29 -3.99 -6.34
CA HIS A 159 13.17 -4.97 -5.69
C HIS A 159 13.29 -4.76 -4.18
N TRP A 160 13.34 -3.52 -3.70
CA TRP A 160 13.46 -3.22 -2.27
C TRP A 160 12.12 -3.41 -1.53
N ALA A 161 11.05 -2.84 -2.08
CA ALA A 161 9.71 -2.85 -1.50
C ALA A 161 9.20 -4.28 -1.30
N LEU A 162 9.28 -5.14 -2.33
CA LEU A 162 8.74 -6.51 -2.25
C LEU A 162 9.45 -7.35 -1.17
N GLN A 163 10.77 -7.22 -1.02
CA GLN A 163 11.50 -7.91 0.06
C GLN A 163 11.01 -7.49 1.44
N PHE A 164 10.63 -6.23 1.62
CA PHE A 164 10.17 -5.72 2.90
C PHE A 164 8.69 -6.04 3.15
N ASN A 165 7.85 -5.81 2.15
CA ASN A 165 6.40 -5.80 2.27
C ASN A 165 5.78 -7.20 2.32
N ILE A 166 6.37 -8.19 1.63
CA ILE A 166 5.96 -9.61 1.77
C ILE A 166 6.08 -10.08 3.23
N ARG A 167 6.98 -9.46 3.99
CA ARG A 167 7.21 -9.73 5.41
C ARG A 167 6.41 -8.82 6.33
N ALA A 168 5.36 -8.16 5.83
CA ALA A 168 4.54 -7.22 6.58
C ALA A 168 5.35 -6.07 7.23
N GLY A 169 6.42 -5.63 6.56
CA GLY A 169 7.33 -4.60 7.07
C GLY A 169 8.33 -5.07 8.12
N ASN A 170 8.49 -6.38 8.34
CA ASN A 170 9.57 -6.87 9.18
C ASN A 170 10.91 -6.72 8.46
N MET A 171 11.87 -6.10 9.14
CA MET A 171 13.24 -5.97 8.65
C MET A 171 13.89 -7.34 8.43
N LEU A 172 14.67 -7.44 7.35
CA LEU A 172 15.46 -8.62 7.00
C LEU A 172 16.42 -9.01 8.11
N GLY A 173 16.59 -10.31 8.35
CA GLY A 173 17.50 -10.82 9.39
C GLY A 173 18.93 -10.32 9.23
N LEU A 174 19.67 -10.31 10.33
CA LEU A 174 21.09 -9.97 10.33
C LEU A 174 21.88 -11.10 9.69
N ASN A 175 22.86 -10.76 8.86
CA ASN A 175 23.88 -11.70 8.41
C ASN A 175 24.95 -11.93 9.50
N LYS A 176 25.95 -12.77 9.21
CA LYS A 176 27.07 -13.07 10.14
C LYS A 176 27.84 -11.84 10.60
N ASN A 177 27.85 -10.77 9.80
CA ASN A 177 28.52 -9.50 10.09
C ASN A 177 27.58 -8.47 10.74
N ARG A 178 26.38 -8.88 11.16
CA ARG A 178 25.34 -8.02 11.73
C ARG A 178 24.87 -6.89 10.80
N HIS A 179 24.88 -7.12 9.49
CA HIS A 179 24.25 -6.24 8.52
C HIS A 179 22.91 -6.79 8.07
N ARG A 180 21.99 -5.89 7.72
CA ARG A 180 20.76 -6.20 6.97
C ARG A 180 21.01 -5.82 5.52
N LEU A 181 20.78 -6.75 4.59
CA LEU A 181 21.07 -6.55 3.17
C LEU A 181 19.80 -6.67 2.36
N LEU A 182 19.57 -5.71 1.46
CA LEU A 182 18.53 -5.80 0.44
C LEU A 182 19.19 -6.25 -0.87
N HIS A 183 18.60 -7.25 -1.52
CA HIS A 183 19.16 -7.83 -2.73
C HIS A 183 18.54 -7.17 -3.97
N VAL A 184 19.37 -6.67 -4.88
CA VAL A 184 18.90 -6.09 -6.15
C VAL A 184 19.47 -6.92 -7.30
N PRO A 185 18.65 -7.38 -8.25
CA PRO A 185 19.14 -8.04 -9.45
C PRO A 185 20.03 -7.10 -10.25
N VAL A 186 21.19 -7.60 -10.69
CA VAL A 186 22.10 -6.86 -11.56
C VAL A 186 21.83 -7.32 -12.99
N ARG A 187 21.52 -6.37 -13.89
CA ARG A 187 21.42 -6.63 -15.33
C ARG A 187 22.79 -6.37 -15.96
N ILE A 188 23.40 -7.39 -16.53
CA ILE A 188 24.68 -7.30 -17.25
C ILE A 188 24.36 -7.31 -18.75
N SER A 189 24.76 -6.27 -19.48
CA SER A 189 24.53 -6.15 -20.93
C SER A 189 25.82 -6.38 -21.71
N GLY A 190 25.80 -7.29 -22.69
CA GLY A 190 27.00 -7.67 -23.46
C GLY A 190 27.86 -8.71 -22.73
N ALA A 191 28.73 -9.39 -23.49
CA ALA A 191 29.43 -10.61 -23.10
C ALA A 191 29.88 -10.64 -21.63
N THR A 192 29.46 -11.71 -20.95
CA THR A 192 30.03 -12.29 -19.72
C THR A 192 31.20 -11.53 -19.12
N TRP A 193 30.98 -10.99 -17.93
CA TRP A 193 32.03 -10.90 -16.92
C TRP A 193 31.93 -12.13 -16.03
#